data_AF-A0A2E3L5P7-F1
#
_entry.id   AF-A0A2E3L5P7-F1
#
_cell.length_a   1.000
_cell.length_b   1.000
_cell.length_c   1.000
_cell.angle_alpha   90.00
_cell.angle_beta   90.00
_cell.angle_gamma   90.00
#
_symmetry.space_group_name_H-M   'P 1'
#
loop_
_entity.id
_entity.type
_entity.pdbx_description
1 polymer ?
#
loop_
_entity_poly.entity_id
_entity_poly.type
_entity_poly.pdbx_seq_one_letter_code
_entity_poly.pdbx_strand_id
1 'polypeptide(L)'
;MANYVYVIGSVDARPHRTYVGWTNDLGKRLAAHNLGKGARSTSGRQWMLLYAERYRTRSEAMSREWRLKRERPFRERLKSNLQFFLPKRP
;
A
#
# COMPACT_ATOMS: atom_id res chain seq x y z
N MET A 1 -2.39 -10.00 -18.97
CA MET A 1 -2.97 -9.02 -18.02
C MET A 1 -1.88 -8.41 -17.17
N ALA A 2 -2.01 -7.14 -16.80
CA ALA A 2 -1.05 -6.48 -15.91
C ALA A 2 -1.12 -7.05 -14.49
N ASN A 3 0.02 -7.24 -13.83
CA ASN A 3 0.05 -7.52 -12.40
C ASN A 3 0.81 -6.40 -11.71
N TYR A 4 0.28 -5.92 -10.59
CA TYR A 4 0.86 -4.83 -9.82
C TYR A 4 1.15 -5.29 -8.41
N VAL A 5 2.30 -4.87 -7.88
CA VAL A 5 2.59 -4.94 -6.46
C VAL A 5 2.60 -3.52 -5.93
N TYR A 6 1.99 -3.29 -4.78
CA TYR A 6 1.82 -1.96 -4.25
C TYR A 6 2.07 -1.88 -2.76
N VAL A 7 2.39 -0.66 -2.32
CA VAL A 7 2.43 -0.27 -0.92
C VAL A 7 1.46 0.90 -0.73
N ILE A 8 0.52 0.74 0.20
CA ILE A 8 -0.38 1.81 0.64
C ILE A 8 -0.04 2.20 2.08
N GLY A 9 -0.32 3.46 2.43
CA GLY A 9 -0.14 3.99 3.78
C GLY A 9 -1.43 4.59 4.32
N SER A 10 -1.68 4.42 5.62
CA SER A 10 -2.84 5.01 6.29
C SER A 10 -2.62 6.50 6.53
N VAL A 11 -3.61 7.34 6.19
CA VAL A 11 -3.49 8.81 6.26
C VAL A 11 -4.31 9.45 7.39
N ASP A 12 -5.23 8.70 7.97
CA ASP A 12 -6.20 9.15 8.97
C ASP A 12 -5.82 8.82 10.43
N ALA A 13 -4.79 7.99 10.63
CA ALA A 13 -4.35 7.56 11.95
C ALA A 13 -2.84 7.66 12.13
N ARG A 14 -2.42 7.96 13.37
CA ARG A 14 -1.02 7.90 13.82
C ARG A 14 -0.86 6.79 14.88
N PRO A 15 0.22 5.99 14.85
CA PRO A 15 1.27 5.99 13.83
C PRO A 15 0.76 5.48 12.46
N HIS A 16 1.33 6.01 11.38
CA HIS A 16 0.99 5.57 10.02
C HIS A 16 1.34 4.10 9.84
N ARG A 17 0.40 3.34 9.27
CA ARG A 17 0.58 1.92 8.93
C ARG A 17 0.75 1.76 7.43
N THR A 18 1.57 0.80 7.04
CA THR A 18 1.69 0.38 5.64
C THR A 18 1.08 -0.98 5.42
N TYR A 19 0.49 -1.18 4.26
CA TYR A 19 0.08 -2.49 3.77
C TYR A 19 0.73 -2.75 2.41
N VAL A 20 1.14 -4.00 2.19
CA VAL A 20 1.72 -4.48 0.92
C VAL A 20 0.78 -5.52 0.36
N GLY A 21 0.46 -5.39 -0.93
CA GLY A 21 -0.37 -6.35 -1.64
C GLY A 21 -0.04 -6.38 -3.12
N TRP A 22 -0.72 -7.27 -3.83
CA TRP A 22 -0.70 -7.30 -5.29
C TRP A 22 -2.13 -7.30 -5.86
N THR A 23 -2.29 -6.91 -7.12
CA THR A 23 -3.57 -6.88 -7.82
C THR A 23 -3.36 -6.78 -9.34
N ASN A 24 -4.38 -7.04 -10.13
CA ASN A 24 -4.41 -6.71 -11.56
C ASN A 24 -4.96 -5.30 -11.84
N ASP A 25 -5.63 -4.67 -10.87
CA ASP A 25 -6.26 -3.36 -10.98
C ASP A 25 -6.04 -2.55 -9.70
N LEU A 26 -5.10 -1.60 -9.75
CA LEU A 26 -4.73 -0.76 -8.62
C LEU A 26 -5.87 0.17 -8.18
N GLY A 27 -6.61 0.74 -9.14
CA GLY A 27 -7.66 1.71 -8.84
C GLY A 27 -8.82 1.05 -8.10
N LYS A 28 -9.31 -0.06 -8.65
CA LYS A 28 -10.36 -0.86 -8.01
C LYS A 28 -9.92 -1.37 -6.63
N ARG A 29 -8.66 -1.78 -6.50
CA ARG A 29 -8.14 -2.30 -5.23
C ARG A 29 -8.01 -1.21 -4.16
N LEU A 30 -7.50 -0.03 -4.51
CA LEU A 30 -7.40 1.09 -3.59
C LEU A 30 -8.79 1.56 -3.13
N ALA A 31 -9.75 1.68 -4.05
CA ALA A 31 -11.13 2.00 -3.71
C ALA A 31 -11.73 0.98 -2.73
N ALA A 32 -11.52 -0.33 -2.96
CA ALA A 32 -11.98 -1.37 -2.05
C ALA A 32 -11.38 -1.25 -0.64
N HIS A 33 -10.09 -0.89 -0.52
CA HIS A 33 -9.45 -0.61 0.78
C HIS A 33 -10.14 0.55 1.52
N ASN A 34 -10.39 1.66 0.83
CA ASN A 34 -11.02 2.84 1.41
C ASN A 34 -12.52 2.65 1.74
N LEU A 35 -13.17 1.68 1.09
CA LEU A 35 -14.54 1.25 1.40
C LEU A 35 -14.60 0.19 2.52
N GLY A 36 -13.47 -0.19 3.13
CA GLY A 36 -13.41 -1.25 4.14
C GLY A 36 -13.62 -2.67 3.61
N LYS A 37 -13.75 -2.84 2.28
CA LYS A 37 -13.93 -4.12 1.57
C LYS A 37 -12.61 -4.74 1.09
N GLY A 38 -11.47 -4.17 1.52
CA GLY A 38 -10.13 -4.65 1.22
C GLY A 38 -9.72 -5.84 2.11
N ALA A 39 -8.44 -5.86 2.50
CA ALA A 39 -7.98 -6.85 3.48
C ALA A 39 -8.52 -6.52 4.88
N ARG A 40 -8.76 -7.53 5.72
CA ARG A 40 -9.24 -7.33 7.10
C ARG A 40 -8.36 -6.37 7.90
N SER A 41 -7.04 -6.46 7.74
CA SER A 41 -6.07 -5.57 8.41
C SER A 41 -6.12 -4.11 7.93
N THR A 42 -6.79 -3.87 6.80
CA THR A 42 -6.94 -2.53 6.20
C THR A 42 -8.31 -1.90 6.41
N SER A 43 -9.26 -2.63 6.98
CA SER A 43 -10.60 -2.09 7.23
C SER A 43 -10.59 -0.95 8.26
N GLY A 44 -11.52 0.00 8.12
CA GLY A 44 -11.70 1.12 9.02
C GLY A 44 -10.60 2.19 8.97
N ARG A 45 -9.86 2.28 7.86
CA ARG A 45 -8.84 3.32 7.64
C ARG A 45 -8.91 3.88 6.24
N GLN A 46 -8.45 5.12 6.09
CA GLN A 46 -8.19 5.76 4.80
C GLN A 46 -6.76 5.49 4.35
N TRP A 47 -6.61 5.08 3.10
CA TRP A 47 -5.37 4.63 2.49
C TRP A 47 -5.03 5.47 1.27
N MET A 48 -3.73 5.79 1.15
CA MET A 48 -3.13 6.42 -0.01
C MET A 48 -2.09 5.49 -0.63
N LEU A 49 -2.02 5.46 -1.96
CA LEU A 49 -0.98 4.73 -2.68
C LEU A 49 0.37 5.44 -2.52
N LEU A 50 1.35 4.74 -1.98
CA LEU A 50 2.71 5.27 -1.81
C LEU A 50 3.65 4.79 -2.90
N TYR A 51 3.39 3.59 -3.41
CA TYR A 51 4.29 2.92 -4.32
C TYR A 51 3.56 1.83 -5.11
N ALA A 52 3.92 1.66 -6.39
CA ALA A 52 3.46 0.55 -7.21
C ALA A 52 4.51 0.17 -8.26
N GLU A 53 4.63 -1.14 -8.52
CA GLU A 53 5.46 -1.73 -9.58
C GLU A 53 4.59 -2.63 -10.45
N ARG A 54 4.89 -2.69 -11.76
CA ARG A 54 4.18 -3.55 -12.71
C ARG A 54 5.03 -4.76 -13.11
N TYR A 55 4.38 -5.91 -13.20
CA TYR A 55 4.94 -7.21 -13.56
C TYR A 55 4.16 -7.87 -14.68
N ARG A 56 4.85 -8.72 -15.45
CA ARG A 56 4.26 -9.46 -16.58
C ARG A 56 3.44 -10.64 -16.07
N THR A 57 3.92 -11.30 -15.03
CA THR A 57 3.27 -12.49 -14.47
C THR A 57 2.82 -12.29 -13.04
N ARG A 58 1.84 -13.09 -12.62
CA ARG A 58 1.37 -13.15 -11.22
C ARG A 58 2.49 -13.64 -10.29
N SER A 59 3.30 -14.61 -10.72
CA SER A 59 4.37 -15.20 -9.92
C SER A 59 5.46 -14.18 -9.58
N GLU A 60 5.86 -13.34 -10.54
CA GLU A 60 6.80 -12.25 -10.28
C GLU A 60 6.24 -11.23 -9.28
N ALA A 61 4.96 -10.85 -9.44
CA ALA A 61 4.29 -9.94 -8.52
C ALA A 61 4.23 -10.51 -7.10
N MET A 62 3.85 -11.78 -6.93
CA MET A 62 3.81 -12.42 -5.60
C MET A 62 5.21 -12.57 -4.98
N SER A 63 6.23 -12.88 -5.79
CA SER A 63 7.63 -12.93 -5.34
C SER A 63 8.10 -11.57 -4.83
N ARG A 64 7.79 -10.49 -5.57
CA ARG A 64 8.12 -9.13 -5.14
C ARG A 64 7.33 -8.71 -3.90
N GLU A 65 6.04 -9.03 -3.82
CA GLU A 65 5.21 -8.77 -2.63
C GLU A 65 5.85 -9.37 -1.37
N TRP A 66 6.33 -10.62 -1.46
CA TRP A 66 7.02 -11.28 -0.36
C TRP A 66 8.30 -10.55 0.06
N ARG A 67 9.10 -10.07 -0.91
CA ARG A 67 10.31 -9.26 -0.64
C ARG A 67 9.95 -7.95 0.06
N LEU A 68 8.99 -7.19 -0.48
CA LEU A 68 8.54 -5.91 0.08
C LEU A 68 7.97 -6.03 1.50
N LYS A 69 7.29 -7.15 1.82
CA LYS A 69 6.83 -7.45 3.19
C LYS A 69 8.01 -7.54 4.19
N ARG A 70 9.20 -7.94 3.75
CA ARG A 70 10.40 -8.10 4.59
C ARG A 70 11.32 -6.87 4.56
N GLU A 71 11.24 -6.05 3.52
CA GLU A 71 12.00 -4.80 3.37
C GLU A 71 11.45 -3.68 4.27
N ARG A 72 11.66 -3.79 5.59
CA ARG A 72 11.25 -2.76 6.57
C ARG A 72 11.82 -1.36 6.27
N PRO A 73 13.13 -1.18 5.98
CA PRO A 73 13.70 0.15 5.74
C PRO A 73 13.05 0.87 4.56
N PHE A 74 12.74 0.13 3.49
CA PHE A 74 12.03 0.67 2.32
C PHE A 74 10.64 1.18 2.70
N ARG A 75 9.87 0.38 3.46
CA ARG A 75 8.52 0.76 3.90
C ARG A 75 8.52 1.93 4.87
N GLU A 76 9.50 2.03 5.76
CA GLU A 76 9.62 3.21 6.64
C GLU A 76 9.94 4.47 5.83
N ARG A 77 10.83 4.40 4.83
CA ARG A 77 11.11 5.53 3.93
C ARG A 77 9.87 6.02 3.20
N LEU A 78 9.03 5.11 2.70
CA LEU A 78 7.74 5.46 2.07
C LEU A 78 6.79 6.16 3.05
N LYS A 79 6.75 5.73 4.33
CA LYS A 79 5.93 6.40 5.36
C LYS A 79 6.45 7.78 5.73
N SER A 80 7.76 7.99 5.76
CA SER A 80 8.33 9.30 6.07
C SER A 80 7.90 10.35 5.05
N ASN A 81 7.76 9.96 3.78
CA ASN A 81 7.25 10.86 2.74
C ASN A 81 5.81 11.31 3.03
N LEU A 82 4.94 10.46 3.60
CA LEU A 82 3.59 10.87 4.01
C LEU A 82 3.59 11.99 5.05
N GLN A 83 4.56 12.02 5.95
CA GLN A 83 4.64 13.07 6.97
C GLN A 83 4.98 14.44 6.37
N PHE A 84 5.63 14.46 5.21
CA PHE A 84 5.95 15.67 4.48
C PHE A 84 4.74 16.22 3.72
N PHE A 85 3.93 15.33 3.13
CA PHE A 85 2.76 15.72 2.33
C PHE A 85 1.48 15.95 3.15
N LEU A 86 1.38 15.43 4.37
CA LEU A 86 0.24 15.63 5.26
C LEU A 86 0.65 16.54 6.43
N PRO A 87 0.18 17.81 6.49
CA PRO A 87 0.51 18.70 7.60
C PRO A 87 0.11 18.03 8.92
N LYS A 88 0.89 18.29 9.99
CA LYS A 88 0.48 17.88 11.33
C LYS A 88 -0.89 18.50 11.58
N ARG A 89 -1.90 17.66 11.84
CA ARG A 89 -3.17 18.16 12.37
C ARG A 89 -2.83 18.93 13.67
N PRO A 90 -3.41 20.12 13.87
CA PRO A 90 -3.16 20.92 15.06
C PRO A 90 -3.48 20.13 16.34
#